data_AF-A0A3C0MBL0-F1
#
_entry.id   AF-A0A3C0MBL0-F1
#
_cell.length_a   1.000
_cell.length_b   1.000
_cell.length_c   1.000
_cell.angle_alpha   90.00
_cell.angle_beta   90.00
_cell.angle_gamma   90.00
#
_symmetry.space_group_name_H-M   'P 1'
#
loop_
_entity.id
_entity.type
_entity.pdbx_description
1 polymer ?
#
loop_
_entity_poly.entity_id
_entity_poly.type
_entity_poly.pdbx_seq_one_letter_code
_entity_poly.pdbx_strand_id
1 'polypeptide(L)' 'MTTQLTKDQVYDTVDPRDFPALLDIDRYGKRSSAFDKIIAATHDHFW' A
#
# COMPACT_ATOMS: atom_id res chain seq x y z
N MET A 1 -2.05 -1.53 22.96
CA MET A 1 -1.77 -1.09 21.58
C MET A 1 -1.76 -2.33 20.70
N THR A 2 -2.87 -2.62 20.01
CA THR A 2 -3.04 -3.83 19.20
C THR A 2 -2.45 -3.61 17.81
N THR A 3 -1.28 -4.17 17.55
CA THR A 3 -0.62 -4.09 16.23
C THR A 3 -1.34 -5.04 15.27
N GLN A 4 -2.09 -4.49 14.29
CA GLN A 4 -2.73 -5.31 13.25
C GLN A 4 -1.68 -5.80 12.26
N LEU A 5 -1.34 -7.09 12.34
CA LEU A 5 -0.37 -7.78 11.47
C LEU A 5 -0.71 -7.68 9.97
N THR A 6 -1.97 -7.43 9.61
CA THR A 6 -2.46 -7.39 8.22
C THR A 6 -2.59 -6.00 7.62
N LYS A 7 -2.39 -4.92 8.40
CA LYS A 7 -2.32 -3.56 7.85
C LYS A 7 -0.89 -3.27 7.41
N ASP A 8 -0.51 -3.85 6.28
CA ASP A 8 0.70 -3.39 5.61
C ASP A 8 0.48 -1.93 5.20
N GLN A 9 1.48 -1.08 5.44
CA GLN A 9 1.49 0.32 5.03
C GLN A 9 1.31 0.46 3.51
N VAL A 10 1.63 -0.58 2.75
CA VAL A 10 1.36 -0.69 1.30
C VAL A 10 -0.11 -0.48 0.94
N TYR A 11 -1.03 -0.87 1.81
CA TYR A 11 -2.47 -0.75 1.54
C TYR A 11 -3.03 0.64 1.92
N ASP A 12 -2.24 1.52 2.54
CA ASP A 12 -2.59 2.89 2.94
C ASP A 12 -4.05 3.02 3.43
N THR A 13 -4.43 2.17 4.40
CA THR A 13 -5.83 2.01 4.84
C THR A 13 -6.19 2.95 6.01
N VAL A 14 -7.14 3.84 5.77
CA VAL A 14 -7.72 4.74 6.79
C VAL A 14 -8.75 4.04 7.70
N ASP A 15 -9.23 4.71 8.75
CA ASP A 15 -10.31 4.19 9.60
C ASP A 15 -11.60 4.09 8.77
N PRO A 16 -12.31 2.95 8.78
CA PRO A 16 -13.56 2.78 8.02
C PRO A 16 -14.69 3.74 8.44
N ARG A 17 -14.57 4.42 9.59
CA ARG A 17 -15.51 5.44 10.08
C ARG A 17 -15.10 6.86 9.67
N ASP A 18 -13.91 7.04 9.13
CA ASP A 18 -13.44 8.33 8.60
C ASP A 18 -13.92 8.51 7.16
N PHE A 19 -15.22 8.83 7.03
CA PHE A 19 -15.87 8.99 5.74
C PHE A 19 -15.20 10.06 4.85
N PRO A 20 -14.79 11.24 5.35
CA PRO A 20 -14.01 12.20 4.56
C PRO A 20 -12.72 11.61 3.98
N ALA A 21 -11.94 10.84 4.76
CA ALA A 21 -10.70 10.24 4.28
C ALA A 21 -10.93 9.10 3.26
N LEU A 22 -12.14 8.53 3.20
CA LEU A 22 -12.54 7.58 2.16
C LEU A 22 -12.90 8.27 0.83
N LEU A 23 -13.21 9.56 0.83
CA LEU A 23 -13.57 10.33 -0.36
C LEU A 23 -12.37 11.00 -1.06
N ASP A 24 -11.18 10.94 -0.46
CA ASP A 24 -9.96 11.50 -1.05
C ASP A 24 -9.58 10.74 -2.34
N ILE A 25 -9.81 11.39 -3.47
CA ILE A 25 -9.59 10.83 -4.81
C ILE A 25 -8.10 10.57 -5.06
N ASP A 26 -7.22 11.45 -4.58
CA ASP A 26 -5.78 11.35 -4.81
C ASP A 26 -5.20 10.06 -4.22
N ARG A 27 -5.85 9.52 -3.18
CA ARG A 27 -5.44 8.28 -2.53
C ARG A 27 -5.54 7.06 -3.44
N TYR A 28 -6.50 7.02 -4.36
CA TYR A 28 -6.66 5.89 -5.30
C TYR A 28 -5.70 5.96 -6.50
N GLY A 29 -5.08 7.11 -6.75
CA GLY A 29 -4.08 7.30 -7.82
C GLY A 29 -2.63 7.11 -7.37
N LYS A 30 -2.37 7.05 -6.06
CA LYS A 30 -1.01 6.91 -5.52
C LYS A 30 -0.46 5.51 -5.77
N ARG A 31 0.61 5.44 -6.56
CA ARG A 31 1.36 4.21 -6.77
C ARG A 31 2.27 3.93 -5.56
N SER A 32 2.19 2.72 -5.02
CA SER A 32 3.12 2.24 -4.00
C SER A 32 4.39 1.67 -4.64
N SER A 33 5.56 2.04 -4.11
CA SER A 33 6.87 1.49 -4.53
C SER A 33 7.17 0.13 -3.88
N ALA A 34 6.27 -0.40 -3.06
CA ALA A 34 6.51 -1.67 -2.37
C ALA A 34 6.60 -2.88 -3.29
N PHE A 35 5.98 -2.80 -4.47
CA PHE A 35 6.13 -3.82 -5.51
C PHE A 35 7.43 -3.71 -6.31
N ASP A 36 8.15 -2.58 -6.21
CA ASP A 36 9.39 -2.37 -6.98
C ASP A 36 10.48 -3.36 -6.54
N LYS A 37 10.52 -3.71 -5.25
CA LYS A 37 11.45 -4.75 -4.73
C LYS A 37 11.12 -6.14 -5.25
N ILE A 38 9.84 -6.47 -5.40
CA ILE A 38 9.38 -7.76 -5.93
C ILE A 38 9.74 -7.88 -7.42
N ILE A 39 9.55 -6.79 -8.19
CA ILE A 39 9.88 -6.72 -9.62
C ILE A 39 11.40 -6.73 -9.85
N ALA A 40 12.19 -6.06 -9.00
CA ALA A 40 13.65 -6.06 -9.11
C ALA A 40 14.27 -7.45 -8.82
N ALA A 41 13.68 -8.20 -7.87
CA ALA A 41 14.15 -9.55 -7.55
C ALA A 41 13.97 -10.56 -8.70
N THR A 42 12.97 -10.37 -9.56
CA THR A 42 12.84 -11.16 -10.80
C THR A 42 13.76 -10.68 -11.90
N HIS A 43 14.13 -9.39 -11.94
CA HIS A 43 15.13 -8.91 -12.89
C HIS A 43 16.42 -9.74 -12.68
N ASP A 44 17.08 -9.70 -11.53
CA ASP A 44 18.36 -10.43 -11.29
C ASP A 44 18.31 -11.97 -11.47
N HIS A 45 17.12 -12.56 -11.63
CA HIS A 45 16.94 -14.00 -11.88
C HIS A 45 16.79 -14.35 -13.38
N PHE A 46 16.52 -13.37 -14.25
CA PHE A 46 16.19 -13.60 -15.67
C PHE A 46 17.11 -12.88 -16.67
N TRP A 47 17.96 -11.93 -16.27
CA TRP A 47 19.08 -11.36 -17.06
C TRP A 47 20.39 -11.47 -16.27
#